data_AF-A0A2V6SR12-F1
#
_entry.id   AF-A0A2V6SR12-F1
#
_cell.length_a   1.000
_cell.length_b   1.000
_cell.length_c   1.000
_cell.angle_alpha   90.00
_cell.angle_beta   90.00
_cell.angle_gamma   90.00
#
_symmetry.space_group_name_H-M   'P 1'
#
loop_
_entity.id
_entity.type
_entity.pdbx_description
1 polymer ?
#
loop_
_entity_poly.entity_id
_entity_poly.type
_entity_poly.pdbx_seq_one_letter_code
_entity_poly.pdbx_strand_id
1 'polypeptide(L)' 'MRETVRLTVERDVAVPMRDGTVLYADVYRPAAAGRYPVILLRTPYNKAFARI' A
#
# COMPACT_ATOMS: atom_id res chain seq x y z
N MET A 1 14.53 21.75 5.18
CA MET A 1 14.31 21.53 3.72
C MET A 1 13.48 20.25 3.60
N ARG A 2 12.25 20.30 3.07
CA ARG A 2 11.46 19.09 2.86
C ARG A 2 11.90 18.48 1.53
N GLU A 3 12.51 17.30 1.58
CA GLU A 3 12.78 16.55 0.36
C GLU A 3 11.47 15.94 -0.14
N THR A 4 11.14 16.19 -1.40
CA THR A 4 9.95 15.60 -2.03
C THR A 4 10.28 14.18 -2.45
N VAL A 5 9.78 13.19 -1.69
CA VAL A 5 9.91 11.78 -2.05
C VAL A 5 8.90 11.46 -3.15
N ARG A 6 9.38 10.92 -4.28
CA ARG A 6 8.49 10.38 -5.32
C ARG A 6 7.94 9.04 -4.87
N LEU A 7 6.63 8.84 -5.03
CA LEU A 7 5.93 7.60 -4.68
C LEU A 7 5.58 6.80 -5.94
N THR A 8 5.66 5.48 -5.81
CA THR A 8 5.06 4.52 -6.72
C THR A 8 3.85 3.91 -6.02
N VAL A 9 2.74 3.76 -6.76
CA VAL A 9 1.50 3.16 -6.26
C VAL A 9 1.17 1.93 -7.08
N GLU A 10 1.20 0.77 -6.44
CA GLU A 10 0.73 -0.49 -7.01
C GLU A 10 -0.70 -0.72 -6.51
N ARG A 11 -1.65 -0.80 -7.45
CA ARG A 11 -3.07 -0.92 -7.11
C ARG A 11 -3.53 -2.37 -7.19
N ASP A 12 -4.51 -2.69 -6.36
CA ASP A 12 -5.20 -3.99 -6.35
C ASP A 12 -4.24 -5.19 -6.23
N VAL A 13 -3.22 -5.03 -5.39
CA VAL A 13 -2.31 -6.13 -5.04
C VAL A 13 -3.12 -7.19 -4.29
N ALA A 14 -3.23 -8.37 -4.88
CA ALA A 14 -3.90 -9.52 -4.29
C ALA A 14 -3.07 -10.11 -3.13
N VAL A 15 -3.71 -10.29 -1.98
CA VAL A 15 -3.11 -10.84 -0.76
C VAL A 15 -3.93 -12.05 -0.32
N PRO A 16 -3.48 -13.29 -0.61
CA PRO A 16 -4.20 -14.50 -0.22
C PRO A 16 -4.08 -14.76 1.28
N MET A 17 -5.22 -15.01 1.92
CA MET A 17 -5.32 -15.35 3.33
C MET A 17 -5.27 -16.88 3.53
N ARG A 18 -5.06 -17.32 4.77
CA ARG A 18 -4.98 -18.74 5.13
C ARG A 18 -6.25 -19.55 4.82
N ASP A 19 -7.39 -18.89 4.72
CA ASP A 19 -8.71 -19.48 4.45
C ASP A 19 -9.07 -19.48 2.96
N GLY A 20 -8.15 -19.03 2.09
CA GLY A 20 -8.38 -18.91 0.65
C GLY A 20 -9.03 -17.59 0.23
N THR A 21 -9.47 -16.74 1.15
CA THR A 21 -9.99 -15.40 0.80
C THR A 21 -8.85 -14.52 0.26
N VAL A 22 -9.13 -13.75 -0.80
CA VAL A 22 -8.18 -12.76 -1.34
C VAL A 22 -8.60 -11.36 -0.92
N LEU A 23 -7.73 -10.69 -0.16
CA LEU A 23 -7.86 -9.26 0.13
C LEU A 23 -7.06 -8.46 -0.91
N TYR A 24 -7.50 -7.23 -1.18
CA TYR A 24 -6.81 -6.34 -2.10
C TYR A 24 -6.24 -5.12 -1.37
N ALA A 25 -5.00 -4.77 -1.70
CA ALA A 25 -4.31 -3.62 -1.12
C ALA A 25 -3.80 -2.68 -2.21
N ASP A 26 -3.75 -1.39 -1.88
CA ASP A 26 -2.96 -0.42 -2.63
C ASP A 26 -1.65 -0.19 -1.86
N VAL A 27 -0.52 -0.36 -2.53
CA VAL A 27 0.81 -0.27 -1.94
C VAL A 27 1.47 1.04 -2.39
N TYR A 28 1.67 1.93 -1.43
CA TYR A 28 2.38 3.19 -1.62
C TYR A 28 3.81 3.02 -1.11
N ARG A 29 4.80 3.17 -1.98
CA ARG A 29 6.22 3.03 -1.61
C ARG A 29 7.08 4.10 -2.28
N PRO A 30 8.23 4.49 -1.70
CA PRO A 30 9.20 5.32 -2.39
C PRO A 30 9.58 4.71 -3.75
N ALA A 31 9.73 5.57 -4.76
CA ALA A 31 10.14 5.14 -6.10
C ALA A 31 11.60 4.64 -6.13
N ALA A 32 12.41 5.07 -5.17
CA ALA A 32 13.75 4.54 -4.97
C ALA A 32 13.71 3.11 -4.44
N ALA A 33 14.59 2.24 -4.94
CA ALA A 33 14.73 0.89 -4.43
C ALA A 33 15.29 0.91 -3.00
N GLY A 34 14.77 0.03 -2.14
CA GLY A 34 15.21 -0.07 -0.75
C GLY A 34 14.23 -0.85 0.11
N ARG A 35 14.62 -1.09 1.37
CA ARG A 35 13.72 -1.61 2.41
C ARG A 35 13.32 -0.45 3.31
N TYR A 36 12.02 -0.31 3.54
CA TYR A 36 11.44 0.77 4.32
C TYR A 36 10.52 0.18 5.41
N PRO A 37 10.37 0.85 6.55
CA PRO A 37 9.32 0.50 7.50
C PRO A 37 7.95 0.65 6.84
N VAL A 38 7.00 -0.21 7.22
CA VAL A 38 5.66 -0.26 6.64
C VAL A 38 4.62 0.17 7.67
N ILE A 39 3.66 0.98 7.20
CA ILE A 39 2.43 1.29 7.93
C ILE A 39 1.29 0.54 7.24
N LEU A 40 0.49 -0.18 8.02
CA LEU A 40 -0.65 -0.96 7.52
C LEU A 40 -1.97 -0.31 7.95
N LEU A 41 -2.81 0.02 6.97
CA LEU A 41 -4.21 0.38 7.18
C LEU A 41 -5.10 -0.75 6.66
N ARG A 42 -6.00 -1.24 7.52
CA ARG A 42 -7.07 -2.16 7.12
C ARG A 42 -8.40 -1.44 7.34
N THR A 43 -9.20 -1.37 6.29
CA THR A 43 -10.47 -0.65 6.32
C THR A 43 -11.58 -1.49 5.67
N PRO A 44 -12.78 -1.53 6.26
CA PRO A 44 -13.97 -2.08 5.58
C PRO A 44 -14.58 -1.06 4.60
N TYR A 45 -14.15 0.20 4.66
CA TYR A 45 -14.63 1.29 3.82
C TYR A 45 -13.57 1.57 2.75
N ASN A 46 -13.87 1.16 1.51
CA ASN A 46 -13.08 1.31 0.28
C ASN A 46 -11.64 1.84 0.43
N LYS A 47 -10.66 0.98 0.12
CA LYS A 47 -9.22 1.32 0.16
C LYS A 47 -8.83 2.58 -0.63
N ALA A 48 -9.60 2.94 -1.66
CA ALA A 48 -9.36 4.13 -2.47
C ALA A 48 -9.48 5.46 -1.70
N PHE A 49 -10.13 5.47 -0.53
CA PHE A 49 -10.23 6.66 0.32
C PHE A 49 -8.96 6.96 1.11
N ALA A 50 -8.06 5.99 1.26
CA ALA A 50 -6.74 6.21 1.86
C ALA A 50 -5.81 6.88 0.84
N ARG A 51 -5.85 8.21 0.76
CA ARG A 51 -4.93 9.00 -0.09
C ARG A 51 -3.78 9.53 0.77
N ILE A 52 -2.56 9.20 0.36
CA ILE A 52 -1.29 9.57 1.01
C ILE A 52 -0.48 10.43 0.04
#